data_AF-A0A2I0LEY0-F1
#
_entry.id   AF-A0A2I0LEY0-F1
#
_cell.length_a   1.000
_cell.length_b   1.000
_cell.length_c   1.000
_cell.angle_alpha   90.00
_cell.angle_beta   90.00
_cell.angle_gamma   90.00
#
_symmetry.space_group_name_H-M   'P 1'
#
loop_
_entity.id
_entity.type
_entity.pdbx_description
1 polymer ?
#
loop_
_entity_poly.entity_id
_entity_poly.type
_entity_poly.pdbx_seq_one_letter_code
_entity_poly.pdbx_strand_id
1 'polypeptide(L)'
;MAALVGSPGWIKLRPFGDFTLAHPLTLLESCPLRIRVNFVPRPYRRRLSVSASAAQDGPVRVRFAPSPTGNLHVGGARTALFNYLFARSKGGKFLLRIEDTDIERSTRESEEAMLQDLSWLGLDWDEGPGICGDYGPYRQSERNSLYKEYAQKLLESGHVYRCFCTNEELEKMKEIAKLQQLPPVYTGKWATATDAEVAEELSKGIPFTYRFRVPKEGSLKINDLIRGEVSWNLDTLGDFVVMRSNGQPVYNFCVTVDDATMAISHVIRAEEHLPNTLRQALIYK
;
A
#
# COMPACT_ATOMS: atom_id res chain seq x y z
N MET A 1 -21.25 1.36 57.19
CA MET A 1 -21.42 1.72 58.62
C MET A 1 -20.46 2.86 58.94
N ALA A 2 -20.93 3.85 59.71
CA ALA A 2 -20.20 4.84 60.53
C ALA A 2 -18.95 5.58 59.99
N ALA A 3 -18.95 6.91 60.18
CA ALA A 3 -17.86 7.85 59.88
C ALA A 3 -17.37 8.57 61.18
N LEU A 4 -16.75 9.77 61.00
CA LEU A 4 -16.18 10.73 61.99
C LEU A 4 -14.74 10.34 62.44
N VAL A 5 -13.75 11.23 62.69
CA VAL A 5 -13.57 12.71 62.76
C VAL A 5 -12.18 13.04 62.11
N GLY A 6 -11.82 14.20 61.51
CA GLY A 6 -12.49 15.49 61.22
C GLY A 6 -11.48 16.56 60.71
N SER A 7 -11.78 17.86 60.88
CA SER A 7 -10.88 19.03 60.65
C SER A 7 -11.20 20.12 61.70
N PRO A 8 -10.35 21.16 61.95
CA PRO A 8 -10.18 22.34 61.06
C PRO A 8 -8.73 22.93 61.02
N GLY A 9 -8.34 23.95 60.24
CA GLY A 9 -9.02 24.67 59.16
C GLY A 9 -8.29 25.98 58.73
N TRP A 10 -8.84 26.67 57.71
CA TRP A 10 -8.76 28.12 57.40
C TRP A 10 -7.41 28.87 57.17
N ILE A 11 -7.09 29.16 55.90
CA ILE A 11 -6.66 30.51 55.39
C ILE A 11 -7.37 30.77 54.04
N LYS A 12 -7.63 32.03 53.67
CA LYS A 12 -8.54 32.44 52.57
C LYS A 12 -8.11 33.78 51.92
N LEU A 13 -8.58 34.04 50.68
CA LEU A 13 -8.57 35.33 49.92
C LEU A 13 -7.24 35.72 49.20
N ARG A 14 -7.19 36.40 48.04
CA ARG A 14 -8.20 36.85 47.02
C ARG A 14 -7.48 37.19 45.65
N PRO A 15 -8.20 37.47 44.54
CA PRO A 15 -7.64 37.61 43.19
C PRO A 15 -7.52 39.07 42.65
N PHE A 16 -6.85 39.22 41.51
CA PHE A 16 -6.87 40.32 40.52
C PHE A 16 -6.59 39.69 39.13
N GLY A 17 -7.10 40.12 37.97
CA GLY A 17 -8.08 41.16 37.60
C GLY A 17 -8.30 41.11 36.05
N ASP A 18 -9.46 41.56 35.55
CA ASP A 18 -9.91 41.38 34.14
C ASP A 18 -9.52 42.51 33.15
N PHE A 19 -9.86 42.27 31.86
CA PHE A 19 -9.90 43.17 30.67
C PHE A 19 -8.57 43.34 29.87
N THR A 20 -8.53 43.40 28.52
CA THR A 20 -9.58 43.64 27.49
C THR A 20 -9.30 42.99 26.11
N LEU A 21 -10.37 42.52 25.44
CA LEU A 21 -10.68 42.38 23.98
C LEU A 21 -9.64 42.70 22.88
N ALA A 22 -9.46 41.81 21.88
CA ALA A 22 -10.05 41.93 20.51
C ALA A 22 -9.29 41.22 19.34
N HIS A 23 -9.98 40.29 18.66
CA HIS A 23 -9.87 39.84 17.26
C HIS A 23 -8.63 39.11 16.68
N PRO A 24 -8.80 38.31 15.59
CA PRO A 24 -8.03 37.10 15.37
C PRO A 24 -7.04 37.17 14.20
N LEU A 25 -5.91 36.48 14.34
CA LEU A 25 -5.07 36.08 13.22
C LEU A 25 -5.19 34.57 12.99
N THR A 26 -5.32 34.22 11.71
CA THR A 26 -5.46 32.85 11.19
C THR A 26 -4.32 31.96 11.64
N LEU A 27 -4.64 30.92 12.42
CA LEU A 27 -3.70 29.85 12.73
C LEU A 27 -3.55 28.91 11.52
N LEU A 28 -2.37 28.93 10.91
CA LEU A 28 -1.82 27.76 10.24
C LEU A 28 -1.60 26.69 11.32
N GLU A 29 -2.28 25.55 11.22
CA GLU A 29 -2.07 24.44 12.16
C GLU A 29 -0.70 23.78 11.92
N SER A 30 0.31 24.30 12.62
CA SER A 30 1.62 23.68 12.73
C SER A 30 1.57 22.42 13.61
N CYS A 31 2.09 21.31 13.07
CA CYS A 31 2.19 20.01 13.72
C CYS A 31 2.67 20.07 15.19
N PRO A 32 1.98 19.43 16.16
CA PRO A 32 2.28 19.58 17.57
C PRO A 32 3.47 18.73 18.06
N LEU A 33 4.37 19.42 18.78
CA LEU A 33 5.23 18.92 19.87
C LEU A 33 6.15 17.70 19.63
N ARG A 34 7.43 18.01 19.40
CA ARG A 34 8.57 17.10 19.59
C ARG A 34 8.59 16.47 20.98
N ILE A 35 8.51 15.14 21.06
CA ILE A 35 9.04 14.39 22.20
C ILE A 35 10.57 14.46 22.15
N ARG A 36 11.21 14.97 23.22
CA ARG A 36 12.68 14.91 23.37
C ARG A 36 13.10 13.49 23.72
N VAL A 37 13.46 12.70 22.71
CA VAL A 37 14.21 11.45 22.92
C VAL A 37 15.68 11.82 23.14
N ASN A 38 16.26 11.40 24.28
CA ASN A 38 17.67 11.65 24.58
C ASN A 38 18.55 10.78 23.66
N PHE A 39 19.04 11.37 22.57
CA PHE A 39 20.03 10.75 21.69
C PHE A 39 21.38 10.63 22.40
N VAL A 40 21.79 9.39 22.72
CA VAL A 40 23.16 9.07 23.10
C VAL A 40 24.07 9.29 21.87
N PRO A 41 25.22 9.98 21.98
CA PRO A 41 26.10 10.18 20.84
C PRO A 41 26.66 8.84 20.32
N ARG A 42 26.27 8.44 19.11
CA ARG A 42 26.85 7.26 18.44
C ARG A 42 28.27 7.58 17.94
N PRO A 43 29.22 6.63 18.01
CA PRO A 43 30.56 6.84 17.46
C PRO A 43 30.54 7.00 15.94
N TYR A 44 31.54 7.72 15.43
CA TYR A 44 31.65 8.20 14.06
C TYR A 44 31.71 7.06 13.02
N ARG A 45 30.57 6.67 12.42
CA ARG A 45 30.52 5.70 11.31
C ARG A 45 31.18 6.31 10.06
N ARG A 46 32.21 5.66 9.52
CA ARG A 46 32.82 6.02 8.23
C ARG A 46 31.74 5.99 7.13
N ARG A 47 31.55 7.12 6.42
CA ARG A 47 30.76 7.13 5.18
C ARG A 47 31.54 6.40 4.09
N LEU A 48 31.01 5.30 3.60
CA LEU A 48 31.44 4.70 2.34
C LEU A 48 30.80 5.50 1.20
N SER A 49 31.57 6.37 0.54
CA SER A 49 31.16 7.06 -0.67
C SER A 49 31.46 6.19 -1.89
N VAL A 50 30.43 5.60 -2.48
CA VAL A 50 30.51 4.98 -3.82
C VAL A 50 29.93 5.99 -4.82
N SER A 51 30.77 6.54 -5.67
CA SER A 51 30.36 7.40 -6.78
C SER A 51 30.14 6.56 -8.04
N ALA A 52 28.89 6.44 -8.48
CA ALA A 52 28.56 5.84 -9.78
C ALA A 52 28.45 6.90 -10.88
N SER A 53 28.83 6.55 -12.10
CA SER A 53 28.63 7.43 -13.27
C SER A 53 27.15 7.53 -13.63
N ALA A 54 26.75 8.70 -14.12
CA ALA A 54 25.39 8.96 -14.55
C ALA A 54 25.04 8.15 -15.82
N ALA A 55 23.85 7.56 -15.81
CA ALA A 55 23.16 7.08 -17.00
C ALA A 55 21.78 7.75 -17.04
N GLN A 56 21.28 7.98 -18.26
CA GLN A 56 20.02 8.66 -18.54
C GLN A 56 18.82 7.91 -17.93
N ASP A 57 18.25 8.41 -16.84
CA ASP A 57 16.85 8.22 -16.45
C ASP A 57 16.52 9.09 -15.21
N GLY A 58 15.24 9.15 -14.84
CA GLY A 58 14.75 9.92 -13.68
C GLY A 58 15.36 9.46 -12.33
N PRO A 59 15.15 10.23 -11.24
CA PRO A 59 15.76 9.94 -9.94
C PRO A 59 15.39 8.53 -9.45
N VAL A 60 16.40 7.71 -9.15
CA VAL A 60 16.20 6.33 -8.70
C VAL A 60 15.42 6.32 -7.39
N ARG A 61 14.26 5.67 -7.41
CA ARG A 61 13.37 5.42 -6.27
C ARG A 61 13.01 3.94 -6.25
N VAL A 62 13.21 3.28 -5.12
CA VAL A 62 12.93 1.85 -4.91
C VAL A 62 12.31 1.63 -3.54
N ARG A 63 11.62 0.50 -3.32
CA ARG A 63 10.90 0.24 -2.07
C ARG A 63 11.05 -1.18 -1.55
N PHE A 64 11.30 -1.30 -0.26
CA PHE A 64 10.94 -2.52 0.48
C PHE A 64 9.48 -2.38 0.91
N ALA A 65 8.65 -3.37 0.55
CA ALA A 65 7.22 -3.33 0.80
C ALA A 65 6.72 -4.65 1.44
N PRO A 66 6.95 -4.83 2.76
CA PRO A 66 6.53 -6.01 3.50
C PRO A 66 5.11 -5.89 4.07
N SER A 67 4.41 -7.03 4.18
CA SER A 67 3.21 -7.16 5.01
C SER A 67 3.62 -7.53 6.45
N PRO A 68 3.06 -6.87 7.49
CA PRO A 68 3.46 -7.09 8.89
C PRO A 68 2.75 -8.31 9.49
N THR A 69 3.01 -9.50 8.95
CA THR A 69 2.34 -10.76 9.35
C THR A 69 3.26 -11.71 10.14
N GLY A 70 4.26 -11.17 10.83
CA GLY A 70 5.27 -11.90 11.58
C GLY A 70 6.68 -11.31 11.43
N ASN A 71 7.68 -12.09 11.83
CA ASN A 71 9.09 -11.66 11.87
C ASN A 71 9.71 -11.49 10.47
N LEU A 72 10.72 -10.61 10.36
CA LEU A 72 11.46 -10.41 9.11
C LEU A 72 12.32 -11.64 8.76
N HIS A 73 11.81 -12.50 7.87
CA HIS A 73 12.57 -13.65 7.36
C HIS A 73 13.77 -13.23 6.49
N VAL A 74 14.78 -14.11 6.40
CA VAL A 74 16.05 -13.86 5.67
C VAL A 74 15.84 -13.45 4.21
N GLY A 75 14.81 -13.98 3.54
CA GLY A 75 14.45 -13.59 2.16
C GLY A 75 13.97 -12.13 2.06
N GLY A 76 13.17 -11.69 3.04
CA GLY A 76 12.75 -10.29 3.20
C GLY A 76 13.95 -9.39 3.49
N ALA A 77 14.79 -9.74 4.46
CA ALA A 77 16.01 -9.00 4.80
C ALA A 77 16.97 -8.85 3.59
N ARG A 78 17.16 -9.92 2.80
CA ARG A 78 17.92 -9.88 1.53
C ARG A 78 17.31 -8.90 0.53
N THR A 79 15.98 -8.90 0.41
CA THR A 79 15.26 -8.00 -0.52
C THR A 79 15.38 -6.54 -0.08
N ALA A 80 15.24 -6.26 1.22
CA ALA A 80 15.47 -4.93 1.80
C ALA A 80 16.92 -4.47 1.55
N LEU A 81 17.90 -5.33 1.81
CA LEU A 81 19.32 -5.06 1.58
C LEU A 81 19.63 -4.74 0.11
N PHE A 82 19.07 -5.48 -0.85
CA PHE A 82 19.28 -5.22 -2.28
C PHE A 82 18.66 -3.90 -2.74
N ASN A 83 17.44 -3.57 -2.28
CA ASN A 83 16.83 -2.27 -2.54
C ASN A 83 17.68 -1.12 -1.95
N TYR A 84 18.10 -1.26 -0.69
CA TYR A 84 18.95 -0.29 0.00
C TYR A 84 20.29 -0.07 -0.73
N LEU A 85 21.02 -1.15 -1.04
CA LEU A 85 22.32 -1.07 -1.74
C LEU A 85 22.16 -0.47 -3.15
N PHE A 86 21.11 -0.84 -3.88
CA PHE A 86 20.84 -0.28 -5.21
C PHE A 86 20.60 1.23 -5.13
N ALA A 87 19.70 1.68 -4.25
CA ALA A 87 19.41 3.10 -4.01
C ALA A 87 20.70 3.86 -3.65
N ARG A 88 21.44 3.39 -2.65
CA ARG A 88 22.66 4.07 -2.18
C ARG A 88 23.75 4.11 -3.25
N SER A 89 23.92 3.05 -4.06
CA SER A 89 24.89 3.02 -5.17
C SER A 89 24.57 3.99 -6.31
N LYS A 90 23.31 4.42 -6.44
CA LYS A 90 22.83 5.34 -7.49
C LYS A 90 22.52 6.75 -6.97
N GLY A 91 22.73 7.04 -5.68
CA GLY A 91 22.29 8.30 -5.06
C GLY A 91 20.77 8.45 -4.98
N GLY A 92 20.03 7.34 -5.11
CA GLY A 92 18.57 7.30 -5.10
C GLY A 92 17.96 7.19 -3.70
N LYS A 93 16.63 7.06 -3.67
CA LYS A 93 15.79 6.92 -2.49
C LYS A 93 15.39 5.48 -2.21
N PHE A 94 15.54 5.06 -0.96
CA PHE A 94 15.04 3.78 -0.42
C PHE A 94 13.81 4.04 0.43
N LEU A 95 12.65 3.55 -0.03
CA LEU A 95 11.36 3.68 0.64
C LEU A 95 11.03 2.44 1.47
N LEU A 96 10.34 2.65 2.59
CA LEU A 96 9.61 1.60 3.30
C LEU A 96 8.09 1.83 3.20
N ARG A 97 7.34 0.86 2.69
CA ARG A 97 5.86 0.88 2.64
C ARG A 97 5.31 -0.35 3.35
N ILE A 98 4.36 -0.17 4.26
CA ILE A 98 3.73 -1.29 4.99
C ILE A 98 2.51 -1.76 4.21
N GLU A 99 2.48 -3.03 3.81
CA GLU A 99 1.40 -3.63 3.04
C GLU A 99 0.42 -4.38 3.97
N ASP A 100 -0.26 -3.59 4.80
CA ASP A 100 -1.15 -3.99 5.92
C ASP A 100 -2.65 -4.09 5.55
N THR A 101 -2.95 -4.30 4.26
CA THR A 101 -4.35 -4.43 3.77
C THR A 101 -5.09 -5.68 4.29
N ASP A 102 -4.36 -6.67 4.81
CA ASP A 102 -4.92 -7.87 5.42
C ASP A 102 -5.00 -7.70 6.94
N ILE A 103 -6.13 -7.14 7.40
CA ILE A 103 -6.34 -6.76 8.82
C ILE A 103 -6.28 -7.97 9.76
N GLU A 104 -6.64 -9.17 9.30
CA GLU A 104 -6.64 -10.39 10.13
C GLU A 104 -5.22 -10.88 10.41
N ARG A 105 -4.28 -10.67 9.47
CA ARG A 105 -2.89 -11.13 9.59
C ARG A 105 -1.89 -10.02 9.94
N SER A 106 -2.26 -8.75 9.75
CA SER A 106 -1.38 -7.60 9.95
C SER A 106 -1.47 -7.09 11.40
N THR A 107 -0.40 -7.24 12.18
CA THR A 107 -0.39 -6.77 13.59
C THR A 107 0.59 -5.62 13.81
N ARG A 108 0.27 -4.75 14.78
CA ARG A 108 1.09 -3.58 15.11
C ARG A 108 2.46 -3.99 15.65
N GLU A 109 2.48 -5.05 16.44
CA GLU A 109 3.67 -5.67 17.04
C GLU A 109 4.59 -6.24 15.94
N SER A 110 4.02 -6.84 14.90
CA SER A 110 4.76 -7.35 13.74
C SER A 110 5.35 -6.21 12.91
N GLU A 111 4.64 -5.09 12.75
CA GLU A 111 5.21 -3.88 12.12
C GLU A 111 6.39 -3.37 12.95
N GLU A 112 6.22 -3.22 14.26
CA GLU A 112 7.24 -2.66 15.15
C GLU A 112 8.49 -3.55 15.28
N ALA A 113 8.33 -4.87 15.35
CA ALA A 113 9.44 -5.81 15.34
C ALA A 113 10.26 -5.71 14.04
N MET A 114 9.59 -5.66 12.89
CA MET A 114 10.23 -5.51 11.59
C MET A 114 10.95 -4.15 11.43
N LEU A 115 10.38 -3.06 11.95
CA LEU A 115 11.04 -1.75 11.98
C LEU A 115 12.34 -1.79 12.83
N GLN A 116 12.32 -2.52 13.94
CA GLN A 116 13.50 -2.75 14.78
C GLN A 116 14.55 -3.61 14.07
N ASP A 117 14.16 -4.70 13.39
CA ASP A 117 15.06 -5.56 12.61
C ASP A 117 15.79 -4.79 11.50
N LEU A 118 15.06 -3.96 10.73
CA LEU A 118 15.64 -3.11 9.70
C LEU A 118 16.62 -2.08 10.28
N SER A 119 16.28 -1.49 11.43
CA SER A 119 17.16 -0.55 12.15
C SER A 119 18.43 -1.23 12.70
N TRP A 120 18.30 -2.47 13.21
CA TRP A 120 19.42 -3.28 13.68
C TRP A 120 20.38 -3.69 12.55
N LEU A 121 19.83 -4.07 11.38
CA LEU A 121 20.60 -4.28 10.15
C LEU A 121 21.26 -3.00 9.61
N GLY A 122 20.83 -1.82 10.08
CA GLY A 122 21.32 -0.52 9.62
C GLY A 122 20.81 -0.12 8.23
N LEU A 123 19.60 -0.55 7.88
CA LEU A 123 18.92 -0.28 6.60
C LEU A 123 17.97 0.92 6.73
N ASP A 124 18.52 2.10 7.00
CA ASP A 124 17.76 3.33 7.17
C ASP A 124 17.03 3.73 5.87
N TRP A 125 15.70 3.89 5.93
CA TRP A 125 14.86 4.39 4.82
C TRP A 125 14.81 5.92 4.76
N ASP A 126 14.68 6.45 3.56
CA ASP A 126 14.61 7.90 3.31
C ASP A 126 13.19 8.46 3.44
N GLU A 127 12.19 7.60 3.28
CA GLU A 127 10.75 7.87 3.32
C GLU A 127 10.03 6.59 3.79
N GLY A 128 9.04 6.71 4.67
CA GLY A 128 8.33 5.55 5.24
C GLY A 128 7.72 5.84 6.60
N PRO A 129 7.20 4.83 7.31
CA PRO A 129 6.71 4.98 8.67
C PRO A 129 7.72 5.68 9.60
N GLY A 130 7.21 6.62 10.42
CA GLY A 130 8.02 7.36 11.40
C GLY A 130 8.94 8.45 10.82
N ILE A 131 9.00 8.62 9.50
CA ILE A 131 9.82 9.63 8.81
C ILE A 131 8.92 10.40 7.83
N CYS A 132 9.14 11.70 7.66
CA CYS A 132 8.40 12.49 6.67
C CYS A 132 8.77 12.06 5.24
N GLY A 133 7.85 12.20 4.30
CA GLY A 133 8.09 11.95 2.89
C GLY A 133 6.94 12.45 2.02
N ASP A 134 7.25 12.82 0.78
CA ASP A 134 6.36 13.58 -0.10
C ASP A 134 5.15 12.77 -0.62
N TYR A 135 5.16 11.45 -0.43
CA TYR A 135 4.18 10.52 -1.00
C TYR A 135 3.40 9.72 0.06
N GLY A 136 3.46 10.18 1.32
CA GLY A 136 2.73 9.58 2.43
C GLY A 136 1.20 9.65 2.26
N PRO A 137 0.43 8.88 3.06
CA PRO A 137 0.89 7.98 4.12
C PRO A 137 1.60 6.74 3.57
N TYR A 138 2.40 6.06 4.40
CA TYR A 138 3.24 4.92 3.98
C TYR A 138 2.72 3.55 4.47
N ARG A 139 1.51 3.49 5.03
CA ARG A 139 0.75 2.25 5.22
C ARG A 139 -0.38 2.17 4.21
N GLN A 140 -0.70 0.98 3.71
CA GLN A 140 -1.78 0.81 2.73
C GLN A 140 -3.17 0.95 3.36
N SER A 141 -3.34 0.54 4.62
CA SER A 141 -4.58 0.76 5.39
C SER A 141 -5.02 2.24 5.41
N GLU A 142 -4.05 3.15 5.51
CA GLU A 142 -4.21 4.62 5.54
C GLU A 142 -4.53 5.24 4.16
N ARG A 143 -4.47 4.48 3.06
CA ARG A 143 -4.54 4.98 1.67
C ARG A 143 -5.84 4.61 0.93
N ASN A 144 -6.84 4.12 1.65
CA ASN A 144 -8.11 3.64 1.08
C ASN A 144 -8.90 4.64 0.21
N SER A 145 -8.74 5.95 0.43
CA SER A 145 -9.32 6.99 -0.43
C SER A 145 -8.69 7.00 -1.83
N LEU A 146 -7.36 6.94 -1.90
CA LEU A 146 -6.57 6.92 -3.14
C LEU A 146 -6.94 5.72 -4.02
N TYR A 147 -7.05 4.53 -3.42
CA TYR A 147 -7.42 3.32 -4.18
C TYR A 147 -8.84 3.42 -4.76
N LYS A 148 -9.79 4.04 -4.03
CA LYS A 148 -11.15 4.29 -4.55
C LYS A 148 -11.14 5.29 -5.71
N GLU A 149 -10.34 6.35 -5.61
CA GLU A 149 -10.16 7.33 -6.69
C GLU A 149 -9.62 6.67 -7.97
N TYR A 150 -8.55 5.87 -7.88
CA TYR A 150 -8.01 5.16 -9.04
C TYR A 150 -8.96 4.08 -9.59
N ALA A 151 -9.71 3.38 -8.73
CA ALA A 151 -10.71 2.42 -9.18
C ALA A 151 -11.85 3.10 -9.96
N GLN A 152 -12.23 4.31 -9.54
CA GLN A 152 -13.22 5.12 -10.24
C GLN A 152 -12.69 5.64 -11.60
N LYS A 153 -11.44 6.13 -11.67
CA LYS A 153 -10.80 6.52 -12.96
C LYS A 153 -10.71 5.35 -13.96
N LEU A 154 -10.40 4.14 -13.47
CA LEU A 154 -10.36 2.94 -14.31
C LEU A 154 -11.76 2.48 -14.75
N LEU A 155 -12.80 2.70 -13.93
CA LEU A 155 -14.18 2.46 -14.30
C LEU A 155 -14.65 3.45 -15.39
N GLU A 156 -14.40 4.74 -15.20
CA GLU A 156 -14.77 5.82 -16.14
C GLU A 156 -14.08 5.67 -17.50
N SER A 157 -12.87 5.13 -17.53
CA SER A 157 -12.13 4.80 -18.77
C SER A 157 -12.46 3.41 -19.35
N GLY A 158 -13.38 2.64 -18.75
CA GLY A 158 -13.84 1.34 -19.27
C GLY A 158 -12.89 0.16 -19.05
N HIS A 159 -11.72 0.39 -18.45
CA HIS A 159 -10.73 -0.64 -18.08
C HIS A 159 -11.19 -1.50 -16.89
N VAL A 160 -12.11 -0.99 -16.08
CA VAL A 160 -12.73 -1.69 -14.95
C VAL A 160 -14.25 -1.67 -15.12
N TYR A 161 -14.95 -2.71 -14.64
CA TYR A 161 -16.41 -2.79 -14.63
C TYR A 161 -16.93 -3.36 -13.30
N ARG A 162 -18.23 -3.16 -13.04
CA ARG A 162 -18.92 -3.72 -11.86
C ARG A 162 -19.38 -5.14 -12.12
N CYS A 163 -19.11 -6.05 -11.20
CA CYS A 163 -19.46 -7.46 -11.27
C CYS A 163 -20.30 -7.84 -10.05
N PHE A 164 -21.57 -8.17 -10.28
CA PHE A 164 -22.57 -8.57 -9.28
C PHE A 164 -22.60 -10.10 -9.07
N CYS A 165 -21.62 -10.85 -9.58
CA CYS A 165 -21.61 -12.31 -9.43
C CYS A 165 -21.52 -12.75 -7.98
N THR A 166 -22.39 -13.68 -7.58
CA THR A 166 -22.35 -14.27 -6.24
C THR A 166 -21.20 -15.26 -6.09
N ASN A 167 -20.82 -15.57 -4.85
CA ASN A 167 -19.81 -16.61 -4.59
C ASN A 167 -20.24 -17.99 -5.12
N GLU A 168 -21.54 -18.31 -5.08
CA GLU A 168 -22.07 -19.56 -5.64
C GLU A 168 -21.95 -19.63 -7.16
N GLU A 169 -22.22 -18.52 -7.87
CA GLU A 169 -22.01 -18.47 -9.32
C GLU A 169 -20.53 -18.64 -9.69
N LEU A 170 -19.64 -17.99 -8.92
CA LEU A 170 -18.20 -18.09 -9.13
C LEU A 170 -17.68 -19.51 -8.85
N GLU A 171 -18.23 -20.23 -7.87
CA GLU A 171 -17.85 -21.62 -7.61
C GLU A 171 -18.36 -22.56 -8.70
N LYS A 172 -19.63 -22.41 -9.13
CA LYS A 172 -20.19 -23.16 -10.27
C LYS A 172 -19.36 -22.96 -11.54
N MET A 173 -18.86 -21.75 -11.81
CA MET A 173 -17.94 -21.50 -12.93
C MET A 173 -16.63 -22.31 -12.82
N LYS A 174 -16.04 -22.41 -11.62
CA LYS A 174 -14.83 -23.25 -11.40
C LYS A 174 -15.13 -24.73 -11.54
N GLU A 175 -16.26 -25.21 -11.02
CA GLU A 175 -16.68 -26.61 -11.15
C GLU A 175 -16.87 -27.00 -12.62
N ILE A 176 -17.54 -26.16 -13.41
CA ILE A 176 -17.71 -26.36 -14.86
C ILE A 176 -16.34 -26.38 -15.56
N ALA A 177 -15.46 -25.41 -15.29
CA ALA A 177 -14.12 -25.38 -15.87
C ALA A 177 -13.31 -26.64 -15.52
N LYS A 178 -13.37 -27.09 -14.26
CA LYS A 178 -12.72 -28.31 -13.78
C LYS A 178 -13.25 -29.57 -14.48
N LEU A 179 -14.57 -29.69 -14.67
CA LEU A 179 -15.19 -30.79 -15.40
C LEU A 179 -14.77 -30.81 -16.89
N GLN A 180 -14.56 -29.62 -17.47
CA GLN A 180 -14.07 -29.44 -18.84
C GLN A 180 -12.54 -29.51 -18.97
N GLN A 181 -11.80 -29.70 -17.86
CA GLN A 181 -10.34 -29.65 -17.78
C GLN A 181 -9.73 -28.32 -18.26
N LEU A 182 -10.51 -27.24 -18.21
CA LEU A 182 -10.09 -25.88 -18.57
C LEU A 182 -9.56 -25.12 -17.34
N PRO A 183 -8.65 -24.15 -17.53
CA PRO A 183 -8.23 -23.24 -16.45
C PRO A 183 -9.44 -22.52 -15.81
N PRO A 184 -9.49 -22.37 -14.47
CA PRO A 184 -10.62 -21.74 -13.76
C PRO A 184 -10.57 -20.20 -13.89
N VAL A 185 -10.83 -19.74 -15.11
CA VAL A 185 -10.78 -18.33 -15.54
C VAL A 185 -12.17 -17.71 -15.43
N TYR A 186 -12.28 -16.50 -14.86
CA TYR A 186 -13.57 -15.81 -14.80
C TYR A 186 -14.01 -15.38 -16.21
N THR A 187 -15.21 -15.79 -16.59
CA THR A 187 -15.74 -15.69 -17.96
C THR A 187 -16.15 -14.28 -18.38
N GLY A 188 -16.20 -13.31 -17.46
CA GLY A 188 -16.59 -11.95 -17.77
C GLY A 188 -18.10 -11.74 -17.92
N LYS A 189 -18.95 -12.48 -17.18
CA LYS A 189 -20.43 -12.38 -17.23
C LYS A 189 -20.96 -10.93 -17.23
N TRP A 190 -20.33 -10.03 -16.48
CA TRP A 190 -20.71 -8.62 -16.37
C TRP A 190 -19.87 -7.66 -17.23
N ALA A 191 -18.93 -8.16 -18.04
CA ALA A 191 -18.00 -7.33 -18.81
C ALA A 191 -18.67 -6.54 -19.95
N THR A 192 -19.82 -7.01 -20.43
CA THR A 192 -20.61 -6.40 -21.51
C THR A 192 -22.00 -5.96 -21.05
N ALA A 193 -22.23 -5.87 -19.73
CA ALA A 193 -23.49 -5.39 -19.18
C ALA A 193 -23.71 -3.92 -19.54
N THR A 194 -24.95 -3.58 -19.85
CA THR A 194 -25.41 -2.23 -20.15
C THR A 194 -25.57 -1.39 -18.88
N ASP A 195 -25.55 -0.07 -19.01
CA ASP A 195 -25.80 0.84 -17.89
C ASP A 195 -27.18 0.62 -17.24
N ALA A 196 -28.17 0.16 -18.03
CA ALA A 196 -29.50 -0.18 -17.53
C ALA A 196 -29.48 -1.42 -16.62
N GLU A 197 -28.83 -2.50 -17.02
CA GLU A 197 -28.68 -3.72 -16.20
C GLU A 197 -27.87 -3.42 -14.92
N VAL A 198 -26.81 -2.61 -15.04
CA VAL A 198 -26.01 -2.19 -13.88
C VAL A 198 -26.82 -1.31 -12.93
N ALA A 199 -27.64 -0.38 -13.44
CA ALA A 199 -28.52 0.45 -12.63
C ALA A 199 -29.62 -0.36 -11.93
N GLU A 200 -30.16 -1.39 -12.59
CA GLU A 200 -31.15 -2.30 -12.00
C GLU A 200 -30.56 -3.04 -10.79
N GLU A 201 -29.39 -3.66 -10.92
CA GLU A 201 -28.73 -4.36 -9.80
C GLU A 201 -28.31 -3.43 -8.65
N LEU A 202 -27.87 -2.21 -8.98
CA LEU A 202 -27.60 -1.18 -7.97
C LEU A 202 -28.88 -0.77 -7.22
N SER A 203 -30.03 -0.67 -7.90
CA SER A 203 -31.32 -0.34 -7.26
C SER A 203 -31.80 -1.44 -6.29
N LYS A 204 -31.42 -2.70 -6.54
CA LYS A 204 -31.67 -3.84 -5.65
C LYS A 204 -30.73 -3.88 -4.43
N GLY A 205 -29.73 -3.00 -4.38
CA GLY A 205 -28.71 -2.97 -3.33
C GLY A 205 -27.74 -4.15 -3.36
N ILE A 206 -27.59 -4.81 -4.52
CA ILE A 206 -26.77 -6.03 -4.64
C ILE A 206 -25.28 -5.66 -4.55
N PRO A 207 -24.50 -6.30 -3.66
CA PRO A 207 -23.07 -6.02 -3.50
C PRO A 207 -22.29 -6.45 -4.75
N PHE A 208 -21.39 -5.59 -5.22
CA PHE A 208 -20.61 -5.81 -6.44
C PHE A 208 -19.11 -5.67 -6.20
N THR A 209 -18.31 -6.36 -7.01
CA THR A 209 -16.85 -6.17 -7.09
C THR A 209 -16.48 -5.32 -8.29
N TYR A 210 -15.35 -4.62 -8.23
CA TYR A 210 -14.75 -4.01 -9.41
C TYR A 210 -13.76 -5.01 -10.02
N ARG A 211 -13.90 -5.31 -11.31
CA ARG A 211 -13.00 -6.20 -12.06
C ARG A 211 -12.29 -5.47 -13.18
N PHE A 212 -11.00 -5.74 -13.34
CA PHE A 212 -10.21 -5.27 -14.47
C PHE A 212 -10.54 -6.09 -15.72
N ARG A 213 -10.80 -5.41 -16.84
CA ARG A 213 -11.09 -5.99 -18.15
C ARG A 213 -9.77 -6.43 -18.80
N VAL A 214 -9.49 -7.74 -18.79
CA VAL A 214 -8.27 -8.27 -19.41
C VAL A 214 -8.51 -8.42 -20.92
N PRO A 215 -7.64 -7.87 -21.78
CA PRO A 215 -7.71 -8.11 -23.23
C PRO A 215 -7.65 -9.61 -23.54
N LYS A 216 -8.54 -10.10 -24.40
CA LYS A 216 -8.70 -11.55 -24.65
C LYS A 216 -7.61 -12.15 -25.53
N GLU A 217 -6.88 -11.32 -26.27
CA GLU A 217 -5.85 -11.73 -27.22
C GLU A 217 -4.53 -10.99 -27.00
N GLY A 218 -3.45 -11.59 -27.50
CA GLY A 218 -2.10 -11.04 -27.43
C GLY A 218 -1.28 -11.56 -26.25
N SER A 219 -0.09 -10.99 -26.11
CA SER A 219 0.84 -11.31 -25.03
C SER A 219 1.41 -10.03 -24.41
N LEU A 220 1.76 -10.12 -23.13
CA LEU A 220 2.58 -9.12 -22.45
C LEU A 220 4.01 -9.63 -22.40
N LYS A 221 4.96 -8.79 -22.82
CA LYS A 221 6.40 -9.00 -22.66
C LYS A 221 6.98 -7.94 -21.72
N ILE A 222 7.89 -8.36 -20.86
CA ILE A 222 8.66 -7.49 -19.96
C ILE A 222 10.12 -7.93 -19.99
N ASN A 223 11.05 -6.99 -20.08
CA ASN A 223 12.47 -7.25 -19.89
C ASN A 223 12.81 -7.11 -18.41
N ASP A 224 12.86 -8.22 -17.68
CA ASP A 224 13.28 -8.27 -16.29
C ASP A 224 14.81 -8.17 -16.19
N LEU A 225 15.32 -7.32 -15.29
CA LEU A 225 16.76 -7.03 -15.20
C LEU A 225 17.62 -8.23 -14.73
N ILE A 226 17.00 -9.29 -14.22
CA ILE A 226 17.67 -10.52 -13.74
C ILE A 226 17.34 -11.72 -14.64
N ARG A 227 16.11 -11.79 -15.18
CA ARG A 227 15.62 -12.93 -16.00
C ARG A 227 15.66 -12.70 -17.51
N GLY A 228 15.87 -11.46 -17.97
CA GLY A 228 15.75 -11.09 -19.38
C GLY A 228 14.28 -11.00 -19.82
N GLU A 229 14.00 -11.26 -21.10
CA GLU A 229 12.62 -11.22 -21.60
C GLU A 229 11.77 -12.35 -20.98
N VAL A 230 10.69 -11.95 -20.29
CA VAL A 230 9.63 -12.84 -19.80
C VAL A 230 8.33 -12.47 -20.51
N SER A 231 7.57 -13.47 -20.94
CA SER A 231 6.33 -13.29 -21.70
C SER A 231 5.17 -14.13 -21.15
N TRP A 232 3.96 -13.59 -21.25
CA TRP A 232 2.72 -14.26 -20.86
C TRP A 232 1.64 -13.99 -21.90
N ASN A 233 0.85 -15.01 -22.25
CA ASN A 233 -0.36 -14.84 -23.06
C ASN A 233 -1.51 -14.34 -22.17
N LEU A 234 -2.31 -13.41 -22.69
CA LEU A 234 -3.37 -12.76 -21.90
C LEU A 234 -4.61 -13.66 -21.68
N ASP A 235 -4.84 -14.64 -22.58
CA ASP A 235 -5.88 -15.66 -22.49
C ASP A 235 -5.81 -16.51 -21.20
N THR A 236 -4.60 -16.68 -20.63
CA THR A 236 -4.38 -17.37 -19.35
C THR A 236 -4.95 -16.62 -18.13
N LEU A 237 -5.35 -15.35 -18.30
CA LEU A 237 -5.75 -14.47 -17.22
C LEU A 237 -7.19 -13.96 -17.41
N GLY A 238 -8.07 -14.36 -16.51
CA GLY A 238 -9.44 -13.82 -16.43
C GLY A 238 -9.52 -12.45 -15.80
N ASP A 239 -10.64 -11.76 -16.05
CA ASP A 239 -10.93 -10.44 -15.50
C ASP A 239 -10.92 -10.50 -13.96
N PHE A 240 -9.85 -9.97 -13.37
CA PHE A 240 -9.53 -10.13 -11.96
C PHE A 240 -10.09 -8.99 -11.12
N VAL A 241 -10.44 -9.27 -9.86
CA VAL A 241 -10.94 -8.25 -8.93
C VAL A 241 -9.81 -7.25 -8.63
N VAL A 242 -10.12 -5.95 -8.67
CA VAL A 242 -9.25 -4.86 -8.18
C VAL A 242 -9.74 -4.30 -6.84
N MET A 243 -11.06 -4.31 -6.63
CA MET A 243 -11.72 -3.85 -5.39
C MET A 243 -12.86 -4.80 -5.04
N ARG A 244 -12.88 -5.28 -3.79
CA ARG A 244 -13.90 -6.18 -3.24
C ARG A 244 -15.20 -5.41 -2.95
N SER A 245 -16.29 -6.14 -2.71
CA SER A 245 -17.62 -5.56 -2.44
C SER A 245 -17.75 -4.84 -1.10
N ASN A 246 -16.90 -5.15 -0.12
CA ASN A 246 -16.75 -4.37 1.10
C ASN A 246 -15.89 -3.10 0.90
N GLY A 247 -15.54 -2.75 -0.34
CA GLY A 247 -14.74 -1.57 -0.67
C GLY A 247 -13.27 -1.66 -0.27
N GLN A 248 -12.77 -2.87 0.02
CA GLN A 248 -11.34 -3.14 0.25
C GLN A 248 -10.63 -3.50 -1.07
N PRO A 249 -9.50 -2.86 -1.39
CA PRO A 249 -8.73 -3.17 -2.59
C PRO A 249 -8.00 -4.52 -2.46
N VAL A 250 -7.44 -5.03 -3.56
CA VAL A 250 -6.57 -6.22 -3.53
C VAL A 250 -5.11 -5.85 -3.76
N TYR A 251 -4.20 -6.65 -3.18
CA TYR A 251 -2.74 -6.54 -3.30
C TYR A 251 -2.24 -5.98 -4.64
N ASN A 252 -2.55 -6.64 -5.77
CA ASN A 252 -2.03 -6.23 -7.08
C ASN A 252 -2.50 -4.84 -7.53
N PHE A 253 -3.66 -4.39 -7.06
CA PHE A 253 -4.15 -3.04 -7.32
C PHE A 253 -3.46 -2.02 -6.39
N CYS A 254 -3.38 -2.29 -5.09
CA CYS A 254 -2.68 -1.41 -4.12
C CYS A 254 -1.22 -1.17 -4.51
N VAL A 255 -0.48 -2.26 -4.78
CA VAL A 255 0.94 -2.22 -5.14
C VAL A 255 1.15 -1.41 -6.41
N THR A 256 0.29 -1.56 -7.42
CA THR A 256 0.43 -0.81 -8.68
C THR A 256 0.14 0.68 -8.48
N VAL A 257 -0.96 1.01 -7.78
CA VAL A 257 -1.32 2.41 -7.48
C VAL A 257 -0.23 3.08 -6.63
N ASP A 258 0.34 2.37 -5.65
CA ASP A 258 1.39 2.91 -4.79
C ASP A 258 2.75 3.00 -5.48
N ASP A 259 3.16 1.99 -6.25
CA ASP A 259 4.41 2.05 -7.00
C ASP A 259 4.34 3.16 -8.07
N ALA A 260 3.17 3.40 -8.69
CA ALA A 260 2.94 4.55 -9.57
C ALA A 260 2.95 5.89 -8.82
N THR A 261 2.15 6.04 -7.77
CA THR A 261 1.98 7.33 -7.07
C THR A 261 3.16 7.73 -6.20
N MET A 262 3.94 6.77 -5.68
CA MET A 262 5.22 7.03 -4.98
C MET A 262 6.41 7.21 -5.94
N ALA A 263 6.16 7.23 -7.26
CA ALA A 263 7.14 7.35 -8.34
C ALA A 263 8.28 6.30 -8.25
N ILE A 264 7.93 5.02 -8.01
CA ILE A 264 8.90 3.93 -7.97
C ILE A 264 9.46 3.66 -9.36
N SER A 265 10.78 3.74 -9.48
CA SER A 265 11.51 3.51 -10.73
C SER A 265 11.90 2.05 -10.96
N HIS A 266 12.24 1.32 -9.89
CA HIS A 266 12.68 -0.08 -9.96
C HIS A 266 12.01 -0.90 -8.85
N VAL A 267 11.40 -2.03 -9.23
CA VAL A 267 10.75 -2.96 -8.30
C VAL A 267 11.66 -4.17 -8.12
N ILE A 268 12.48 -4.16 -7.06
CA ILE A 268 13.36 -5.27 -6.69
C ILE A 268 12.63 -6.12 -5.65
N ARG A 269 12.24 -7.34 -6.02
CA ARG A 269 11.48 -8.28 -5.17
C ARG A 269 11.88 -9.73 -5.44
N ALA A 270 11.37 -10.64 -4.62
CA ALA A 270 11.62 -12.08 -4.76
C ALA A 270 10.76 -12.72 -5.87
N GLU A 271 11.22 -13.87 -6.38
CA GLU A 271 10.74 -14.50 -7.62
C GLU A 271 9.28 -14.96 -7.56
N GLU A 272 8.78 -15.32 -6.38
CA GLU A 272 7.38 -15.72 -6.15
C GLU A 272 6.37 -14.64 -6.57
N HIS A 273 6.81 -13.38 -6.70
CA HIS A 273 5.99 -12.28 -7.21
C HIS A 273 6.07 -12.08 -8.74
N LEU A 274 6.90 -12.83 -9.47
CA LEU A 274 7.01 -12.71 -10.94
C LEU A 274 5.67 -12.95 -11.67
N PRO A 275 4.81 -13.93 -11.29
CA PRO A 275 3.48 -14.10 -11.88
C PRO A 275 2.50 -12.95 -11.58
N ASN A 276 2.78 -12.11 -10.56
CA ASN A 276 1.97 -10.92 -10.28
C ASN A 276 2.28 -9.77 -11.24
N THR A 277 3.47 -9.74 -11.84
CA THR A 277 3.90 -8.68 -12.76
C THR A 277 2.94 -8.55 -13.95
N LEU A 278 2.36 -9.64 -14.47
CA LEU A 278 1.34 -9.61 -15.51
C LEU A 278 0.12 -8.74 -15.14
N ARG A 279 -0.46 -8.95 -13.95
CA ARG A 279 -1.62 -8.17 -13.48
C ARG A 279 -1.26 -6.71 -13.25
N GLN A 280 -0.11 -6.46 -12.64
CA GLN A 280 0.35 -5.12 -12.30
C GLN A 280 0.66 -4.29 -13.55
N ALA A 281 1.36 -4.87 -14.51
CA ALA A 281 1.69 -4.22 -15.78
C ALA A 281 0.46 -3.98 -16.68
N LEU A 282 -0.62 -4.76 -16.54
CA LEU A 282 -1.90 -4.45 -17.18
C LEU A 282 -2.60 -3.26 -16.53
N ILE A 283 -2.52 -3.08 -15.21
CA ILE A 283 -3.07 -1.92 -14.49
C ILE A 283 -2.27 -0.64 -14.76
N TYR A 284 -0.97 -0.77 -15.07
CA TYR A 284 -0.09 0.35 -15.46
C TYR A 284 -0.34 0.89 -16.88
N LYS A 285 -0.96 0.11 -17.76
CA LYS A 285 -1.23 0.47 -19.16
C LYS A 285 -2.57 1.17 -19.32
#